data_AF-M1VEW3-F1
#
_entry.id   AF-M1VEW3-F1
#
_cell.length_a   1.000
_cell.length_b   1.000
_cell.length_c   1.000
_cell.angle_alpha   90.00
_cell.angle_beta   90.00
_cell.angle_gamma   90.00
#
_symmetry.space_group_name_H-M   'P 1'
#
loop_
_entity.id
_entity.type
_entity.pdbx_description
1 polymer ?
#
loop_
_entity_poly.entity_id
_entity_poly.type
_entity_poly.pdbx_seq_one_letter_code
_entity_poly.pdbx_strand_id
1 'polypeptide(L)' 'MTRYICGECGQIFELDVNETVRCNFCSCRYVYKLRTKKPIQLEAR' A
#
# COMPACT_ATOMS: atom_id res chain seq x y z
N MET A 1 10.69 4.56 -3.15
CA MET A 1 9.97 3.28 -3.20
C MET A 1 8.65 3.42 -2.46
N THR A 2 7.53 3.23 -3.17
CA THR A 2 6.19 3.33 -2.59
C THR A 2 5.73 1.94 -2.19
N ARG A 3 5.44 1.74 -0.92
CA ARG A 3 4.97 0.45 -0.38
C ARG A 3 3.46 0.38 -0.40
N TYR A 4 2.95 -0.77 -0.79
CA TYR A 4 1.54 -1.10 -0.81
C TYR A 4 1.26 -2.28 0.10
N ILE A 5 0.03 -2.37 0.59
CA ILE A 5 -0.48 -3.52 1.35
C ILE A 5 -1.59 -4.19 0.54
N CYS A 6 -1.55 -5.51 0.44
CA CYS A 6 -2.62 -6.26 -0.21
C CYS A 6 -3.89 -6.25 0.64
N GLY A 7 -5.05 -6.13 -0.01
CA GLY A 7 -6.33 -6.11 0.69
C GLY A 7 -6.81 -7.45 1.25
N GLU A 8 -6.32 -8.60 0.76
CA GLU A 8 -6.68 -9.91 1.33
C GLU A 8 -5.59 -10.49 2.22
N CYS A 9 -4.38 -10.69 1.70
CA CYS A 9 -3.32 -11.35 2.47
C CYS A 9 -2.58 -10.42 3.43
N GLY A 10 -2.82 -9.11 3.38
CA GLY A 10 -2.18 -8.12 4.25
C GLY A 10 -0.66 -7.97 4.05
N GLN A 11 -0.09 -8.62 3.04
CA GLN A 11 1.34 -8.55 2.77
C GLN A 11 1.74 -7.16 2.25
N ILE A 12 2.89 -6.70 2.72
CA ILE A 12 3.48 -5.42 2.31
C ILE A 12 4.49 -5.71 1.21
N PHE A 13 4.33 -5.03 0.07
CA PHE A 13 5.23 -5.18 -1.07
C PHE A 13 5.44 -3.84 -1.77
N GLU A 14 6.42 -3.81 -2.67
CA GLU A 14 6.75 -2.65 -3.49
C GLU A 14 6.20 -2.90 -4.91
N LEU A 15 5.62 -1.87 -5.52
CA LEU A 15 5.06 -1.92 -6.86
C LEU A 15 5.57 -0.72 -7.65
N ASP A 16 6.06 -0.96 -8.86
CA ASP A 16 6.49 0.10 -9.77
C ASP A 16 5.30 0.73 -10.51
N VAL A 17 5.51 1.95 -11.04
CA VAL A 17 4.45 2.73 -11.71
C VAL A 17 3.93 2.06 -12.99
N ASN A 18 4.80 1.30 -13.67
CA ASN A 18 4.47 0.60 -14.93
C ASN A 18 4.06 -0.86 -14.72
N GLU A 19 4.09 -1.35 -13.47
CA GLU A 19 3.76 -2.73 -13.16
C GLU A 19 2.23 -2.90 -12.99
N THR A 20 1.72 -4.09 -13.28
CA THR A 20 0.29 -4.38 -13.11
C THR A 20 -0.07 -4.40 -11.63
N VAL A 21 -1.20 -3.79 -11.26
CA VAL A 21 -1.70 -3.77 -9.88
C VAL A 21 -2.15 -5.18 -9.46
N ARG A 22 -1.21 -5.96 -8.92
CA ARG A 22 -1.40 -7.33 -8.45
C ARG A 22 -0.54 -7.57 -7.21
N CYS A 23 -1.02 -8.38 -6.28
CA CYS A 23 -0.18 -8.87 -5.20
C CYS A 23 0.77 -9.97 -5.68
N ASN A 24 2.00 -9.99 -5.16
CA ASN A 24 2.99 -11.03 -5.46
C ASN A 24 2.74 -12.35 -4.70
N PHE A 25 1.91 -12.31 -3.65
CA PHE A 25 1.64 -13.45 -2.77
C PHE A 25 0.25 -14.06 -2.96
N CYS A 26 -0.66 -13.37 -3.63
CA CYS A 26 -2.03 -13.84 -3.89
C CYS A 26 -2.55 -13.30 -5.23
N SER A 27 -3.69 -13.81 -5.69
CA SER A 27 -4.26 -13.46 -7.00
C SER A 27 -5.01 -12.11 -7.02
N CYS A 28 -5.09 -11.41 -5.88
CA CYS A 28 -5.87 -10.18 -5.72
C CYS A 28 -5.27 -9.00 -6.49
N ARG A 29 -6.15 -8.08 -6.92
CA ARG A 29 -5.80 -6.93 -7.76
C ARG A 29 -6.15 -5.57 -7.15
N TYR A 30 -6.50 -5.54 -5.86
CA TYR A 30 -6.71 -4.31 -5.11
C TYR A 30 -5.70 -4.22 -3.98
N VAL A 31 -5.09 -3.04 -3.86
CA VAL A 31 -4.00 -2.75 -2.92
C VAL A 31 -4.25 -1.40 -2.27
N TYR A 32 -3.85 -1.25 -1.01
CA TYR A 32 -3.91 0.02 -0.31
C TYR A 32 -2.50 0.62 -0.19
N LYS A 33 -2.43 1.95 -0.17
CA LYS A 33 -1.17 2.65 0.07
C LYS A 33 -0.83 2.57 1.56
N LEU A 34 0.43 2.29 1.88
CA LEU A 34 0.85 2.23 3.28
C LEU A 34 0.76 3.61 3.95
N ARG A 35 0.43 3.63 5.25
CA ARG A 35 0.41 4.85 6.06
C ARG A 35 1.80 5.51 6.05
N THR A 36 1.82 6.84 5.92
CA THR A 36 3.06 7.61 6.05
C THR A 36 3.56 7.57 7.50
N LYS A 37 4.86 7.32 7.68
CA LYS A 37 5.51 7.43 9.00
C LYS A 37 5.73 8.88 9.44
N LYS A 38 5.56 9.84 8.52
CA LYS A 38 5.67 11.26 8.82
C LYS A 38 4.51 11.66 9.75
N PRO A 39 4.79 12.21 10.94
CA PRO A 39 3.75 12.72 11.82
C PRO A 39 3.02 13.86 11.10
N ILE A 40 1.70 13.88 11.24
CA ILE A 40 0.85 14.96 10.75
C ILE A 40 0.26 15.67 11.95
N GLN A 41 0.47 16.99 12.02
CA GLN A 41 -0.15 17.82 13.03
C GLN A 41 -1.57 18.15 12.58
N LEU A 42 -2.55 17.89 13.43
CA LEU A 42 -3.96 18.16 13.18
C LEU A 42 -4.48 19.10 14.27
N GLU A 43 -5.34 20.05 13.89
CA GLU A 43 -5.99 20.97 14.82
C GLU A 43 -7.22 20.29 15.47
N ALA A 44 -7.43 20.51 16.76
CA ALA A 44 -8.52 19.90 17.54
C ALA A 44 -9.79 20.77 17.53
N ARG A 45 -10.21 21.22 16.33
CA ARG A 45 -11.41 22.03 16.16
C ARG A 45 -12.66 21.19 15.93
#